data_AF-A0A401LC89-F1
#
_entry.id   AF-A0A401LC89-F1
#
_cell.length_a   1.000
_cell.length_b   1.000
_cell.length_c   1.000
_cell.angle_alpha   90.00
_cell.angle_beta   90.00
_cell.angle_gamma   90.00
#
_symmetry.space_group_name_H-M   'P 1'
#
loop_
_entity.id
_entity.type
_entity.pdbx_description
1 polymer ?
#
loop_
_entity_poly.entity_id
_entity_poly.type
_entity_poly.pdbx_seq_one_letter_code
_entity_poly.pdbx_strand_id
1 'polypeptide(L)'
;MKDLCQYGNRPEDEWEILPWIPDPRPPFKIWAKPEQIAPFFLIPHHPYAISLLLKISDGFRTEEFRRLGLIGSSEDWERLVRGVIQEFEENNSGVDLFHFDSDEDVFCVYSQYIDDLMMLAKMIRAACADEKTMRMYLNMSEAAEA
;
A
#
# COMPACT_ATOMS: atom_id res chain seq x y z
N MET A 1 -7.69 5.37 -17.21
CA MET A 1 -7.24 5.87 -15.90
C MET A 1 -8.45 6.26 -15.08
N LYS A 2 -8.60 5.69 -13.89
CA LYS A 2 -9.67 6.06 -12.95
C LYS A 2 -9.35 7.43 -12.35
N ASP A 3 -10.35 8.12 -11.79
CA ASP A 3 -10.07 9.27 -10.92
C ASP A 3 -9.38 8.80 -9.63
N LEU A 4 -8.50 9.60 -9.03
CA LEU A 4 -7.74 9.22 -7.83
C LEU A 4 -8.66 8.82 -6.67
N CYS A 5 -9.85 9.40 -6.58
CA CYS A 5 -10.85 9.09 -5.55
C CYS A 5 -11.58 7.76 -5.77
N GLN A 6 -11.35 7.07 -6.89
CA GLN A 6 -11.99 5.78 -7.20
C GLN A 6 -11.12 4.58 -6.79
N TYR A 7 -9.80 4.74 -6.69
CA TYR A 7 -8.90 3.66 -6.31
C TYR A 7 -9.16 3.22 -4.87
N GLY A 8 -9.41 1.93 -4.66
CA GLY A 8 -9.68 1.36 -3.33
C GLY A 8 -11.01 1.79 -2.69
N ASN A 9 -11.91 2.40 -3.49
CA ASN A 9 -13.25 2.77 -3.04
C ASN A 9 -14.23 1.62 -3.35
N ARG A 10 -14.54 0.81 -2.33
CA ARG A 10 -15.53 -0.28 -2.42
C ARG A 10 -16.91 0.14 -1.89
N PRO A 11 -18.00 -0.45 -2.39
CA PRO A 11 -19.34 -0.32 -1.81
C PRO A 11 -19.38 -0.56 -0.30
N GLU A 12 -20.28 0.14 0.41
CA GLU A 12 -20.37 0.10 1.87
C GLU A 12 -20.61 -1.32 2.42
N ASP A 13 -21.35 -2.15 1.69
CA ASP A 13 -21.71 -3.53 2.04
C ASP A 13 -20.57 -4.55 1.85
N GLU A 14 -19.48 -4.15 1.20
CA GLU A 14 -18.29 -4.99 1.02
C GLU A 14 -17.27 -4.85 2.17
N TRP A 15 -17.50 -3.93 3.10
CA TRP A 15 -16.60 -3.71 4.25
C TRP A 15 -17.01 -4.55 5.45
N GLU A 16 -16.01 -5.09 6.16
CA GLU A 16 -16.31 -5.80 7.40
C GLU A 16 -16.75 -4.82 8.48
N ILE A 17 -17.82 -5.20 9.18
CA ILE A 17 -18.28 -4.47 10.35
C ILE A 17 -17.37 -4.85 11.51
N LEU A 18 -16.56 -3.90 11.96
CA LEU A 18 -15.67 -4.06 13.11
C LEU A 18 -16.45 -3.74 14.39
N PRO A 19 -16.86 -4.72 15.22
CA PRO A 19 -17.80 -4.52 16.32
C PRO A 19 -17.26 -3.64 17.46
N TRP A 20 -15.96 -3.39 17.48
CA TRP A 20 -15.30 -2.50 18.43
C TRP A 20 -15.21 -1.04 17.95
N ILE A 21 -15.61 -0.73 16.72
CA ILE A 21 -15.69 0.64 16.20
C ILE A 21 -17.16 1.09 16.27
N PRO A 22 -17.46 2.26 16.86
CA PRO A 22 -18.83 2.75 16.92
C PRO A 22 -19.38 3.07 15.53
N ASP A 23 -20.71 3.02 15.39
CA ASP A 23 -21.45 3.39 14.18
C ASP A 23 -22.30 4.65 14.46
N PRO A 24 -22.11 5.77 13.74
CA PRO A 24 -21.19 5.97 12.61
C PRO A 24 -19.71 5.92 13.01
N ARG A 25 -18.86 5.37 12.14
CA ARG A 25 -17.41 5.33 12.40
C ARG A 25 -16.88 6.75 12.57
N PRO A 26 -15.98 6.99 13.55
CA PRO A 26 -15.40 8.31 13.75
C PRO A 26 -14.51 8.69 12.55
N PRO A 27 -14.25 9.99 12.34
CA PRO A 27 -13.28 10.43 11.34
C PRO A 27 -11.91 9.79 11.54
N PHE A 28 -11.21 9.48 10.44
CA PHE A 28 -9.89 8.89 10.50
C PHE A 28 -8.87 9.81 11.16
N LYS A 29 -8.02 9.23 12.01
CA LYS A 29 -6.88 9.94 12.59
C LYS A 29 -5.61 9.59 11.83
N ILE A 30 -5.34 10.31 10.75
CA ILE A 30 -4.12 10.13 9.95
C ILE A 30 -2.94 10.77 10.70
N TRP A 31 -1.99 9.95 11.15
CA TRP A 31 -0.80 10.41 11.89
C TRP A 31 0.49 10.35 11.07
N ALA A 32 0.50 9.68 9.92
CA ALA A 32 1.61 9.77 8.97
C ALA A 32 1.65 11.17 8.34
N LYS A 33 2.78 11.86 8.45
CA LYS A 33 2.97 13.14 7.76
C LYS A 33 3.28 12.89 6.28
N PRO A 34 2.80 13.73 5.35
CA PRO A 34 3.08 13.56 3.92
C PRO A 34 4.57 13.39 3.61
N GLU A 35 5.46 14.12 4.30
CA GLU A 35 6.90 14.05 4.06
C GLU A 35 7.52 12.72 4.49
N GLN A 36 6.88 12.00 5.43
CA GLN A 36 7.34 10.70 5.92
C GLN A 36 7.03 9.57 4.94
N ILE A 37 6.05 9.77 4.05
CA ILE A 37 5.59 8.77 3.09
C ILE A 37 5.77 9.21 1.65
N ALA A 38 6.19 10.45 1.37
CA ALA A 38 6.43 10.92 0.02
C ALA A 38 7.43 10.02 -0.74
N PRO A 39 7.16 9.67 -2.00
CA PRO A 39 6.13 10.26 -2.87
C PRO A 39 4.75 9.59 -2.80
N PHE A 40 4.54 8.62 -1.89
CA PHE A 40 3.20 8.08 -1.66
C PHE A 40 2.28 9.13 -1.04
N PHE A 41 0.99 9.04 -1.34
CA PHE A 41 -0.02 9.92 -0.76
C PHE A 41 -1.30 9.14 -0.43
N LEU A 42 -2.09 9.69 0.50
CA LEU A 42 -3.28 9.04 1.03
C LEU A 42 -4.56 9.67 0.48
N ILE A 43 -5.51 8.84 0.09
CA ILE A 43 -6.88 9.23 -0.27
C ILE A 43 -7.85 8.57 0.72
N PRO A 44 -8.55 9.34 1.58
CA PRO A 44 -9.50 8.77 2.53
C PRO A 44 -10.88 8.49 1.90
N HIS A 45 -11.38 7.27 2.11
CA HIS A 45 -12.72 6.80 1.75
C HIS A 45 -13.54 6.59 3.02
N HIS A 46 -13.94 7.71 3.64
CA HIS A 46 -14.75 7.65 4.85
C HIS A 46 -16.13 7.03 4.56
N PRO A 47 -16.66 6.14 5.42
CA PRO A 47 -16.15 5.78 6.75
C PRO A 47 -15.21 4.58 6.83
N TYR A 48 -14.97 3.87 5.73
CA TYR A 48 -14.43 2.52 5.83
C TYR A 48 -12.93 2.41 5.62
N ALA A 49 -12.33 3.10 4.62
CA ALA A 49 -10.97 2.80 4.20
C ALA A 49 -10.12 4.03 3.86
N ILE A 50 -8.82 3.80 3.75
CA ILE A 50 -7.88 4.74 3.14
C ILE A 50 -7.10 4.00 2.06
N SER A 51 -6.79 4.71 0.97
CA SER A 51 -5.90 4.21 -0.09
C SER A 51 -4.56 4.93 -0.04
N LEU A 52 -3.47 4.19 -0.16
CA LEU A 52 -2.12 4.67 -0.38
C LEU A 52 -1.79 4.52 -1.87
N LEU A 53 -1.52 5.65 -2.52
CA LEU A 53 -1.30 5.72 -3.96
C LEU A 53 0.13 6.16 -4.30
N LEU A 54 0.61 5.70 -5.44
CA LEU A 54 1.81 6.20 -6.11
C LEU A 54 1.54 6.33 -7.61
N LYS A 55 1.86 7.49 -8.18
CA LYS A 55 1.83 7.68 -9.64
C LYS A 55 3.08 7.12 -10.26
N ILE A 56 2.92 6.16 -11.17
CA ILE A 56 4.03 5.51 -11.86
C ILE A 56 4.74 6.49 -12.80
N SER A 57 3.97 7.39 -13.41
CA SER A 57 4.47 8.46 -14.30
C SER A 57 5.52 9.37 -13.66
N ASP A 58 5.55 9.46 -12.33
CA ASP A 58 6.48 10.34 -11.61
C ASP A 58 7.89 9.73 -11.53
N GLY A 59 8.08 8.48 -11.99
CA GLY A 59 9.38 7.86 -12.16
C GLY A 59 10.10 7.56 -10.84
N PHE A 60 9.35 7.45 -9.73
CA PHE A 60 9.96 7.19 -8.43
C PHE A 60 10.62 5.80 -8.43
N ARG A 61 11.91 5.77 -8.10
CA ARG A 61 12.73 4.55 -8.01
C ARG A 61 12.81 3.71 -9.29
N THR A 62 12.46 4.26 -10.45
CA THR A 62 12.50 3.53 -11.72
C THR A 62 13.90 3.01 -12.06
N GLU A 63 14.97 3.75 -11.74
CA GLU A 63 16.34 3.30 -11.99
C GLU A 63 16.75 2.11 -11.11
N GLU A 64 16.31 2.11 -9.85
CA GLU A 64 16.52 1.00 -8.91
C GLU A 64 15.80 -0.26 -9.39
N PHE A 65 14.53 -0.14 -9.83
CA PHE A 65 13.82 -1.25 -10.47
C PHE A 65 14.55 -1.76 -11.72
N ARG A 66 15.05 -0.87 -12.60
CA ARG A 66 15.84 -1.25 -13.79
C ARG A 66 17.10 -2.04 -13.47
N ARG A 67 17.83 -1.66 -12.42
CA ARG A 67 19.01 -2.42 -11.95
C ARG A 67 18.66 -3.82 -11.45
N LEU A 68 17.41 -4.03 -11.04
CA LEU A 68 16.86 -5.31 -10.62
C LEU A 68 16.20 -6.08 -11.77
N GLY A 69 16.26 -5.57 -13.01
CA GLY A 69 15.67 -6.22 -14.18
C GLY A 69 14.17 -5.95 -14.36
N LEU A 70 13.62 -4.97 -13.65
CA LEU A 70 12.22 -4.55 -13.66
C LEU A 70 12.06 -3.18 -14.32
N ILE A 71 10.82 -2.73 -14.55
CA ILE A 71 10.55 -1.46 -15.25
C ILE A 71 10.01 -0.36 -14.34
N GLY A 72 9.66 -0.71 -13.09
CA GLY A 72 9.03 0.19 -12.13
C GLY A 72 7.54 0.41 -12.42
N SER A 73 6.87 -0.60 -13.00
CA SER A 73 5.42 -0.57 -13.25
C SER A 73 4.64 -0.68 -11.95
N SER A 74 3.33 -0.43 -12.00
CA SER A 74 2.43 -0.68 -10.88
C SER A 74 2.48 -2.15 -10.41
N GLU A 75 2.61 -3.11 -11.32
CA GLU A 75 2.80 -4.53 -11.00
C GLU A 75 4.12 -4.79 -10.25
N ASP A 76 5.22 -4.15 -10.66
CA ASP A 76 6.50 -4.22 -9.95
C ASP A 76 6.37 -3.66 -8.52
N TRP A 77 5.59 -2.59 -8.36
CA TRP A 77 5.28 -2.01 -7.07
C TRP A 77 4.40 -2.92 -6.22
N GLU A 78 3.34 -3.51 -6.77
CA GLU A 78 2.53 -4.52 -6.06
C GLU A 78 3.40 -5.66 -5.57
N ARG A 79 4.29 -6.17 -6.42
CA ARG A 79 5.21 -7.24 -6.07
C ARG A 79 6.12 -6.85 -4.91
N LEU A 80 6.75 -5.67 -4.97
CA LEU A 80 7.56 -5.14 -3.87
C LEU A 80 6.73 -5.06 -2.58
N VAL A 81 5.52 -4.49 -2.66
CA VAL A 81 4.67 -4.26 -1.49
C VAL A 81 4.11 -5.57 -0.93
N ARG A 82 3.87 -6.61 -1.74
CA ARG A 82 3.53 -7.97 -1.25
C ARG A 82 4.63 -8.52 -0.34
N GLY A 83 5.90 -8.35 -0.69
CA GLY A 83 7.01 -8.74 0.19
C GLY A 83 7.03 -7.96 1.51
N VAL A 84 6.72 -6.66 1.46
CA VAL A 84 6.60 -5.81 2.67
C VAL A 84 5.41 -6.24 3.53
N ILE A 85 4.27 -6.59 2.91
CA ILE A 85 3.08 -7.12 3.60
C ILE A 85 3.40 -8.45 4.27
N GLN A 86 4.14 -9.34 3.63
CA GLN A 86 4.54 -10.61 4.24
C GLN A 86 5.35 -10.39 5.53
N GLU A 87 6.35 -9.49 5.51
CA GLU A 87 7.06 -9.13 6.75
C GLU A 87 6.13 -8.46 7.76
N PHE A 88 5.20 -7.62 7.30
CA PHE A 88 4.23 -6.96 8.17
C PHE A 88 3.37 -8.00 8.91
N GLU A 89 2.81 -8.98 8.21
CA GLU A 89 1.95 -10.03 8.76
C GLU A 89 2.71 -10.96 9.71
N GLU A 90 3.99 -11.21 9.46
CA GLU A 90 4.83 -12.00 10.37
C GLU A 90 5.11 -11.29 11.72
N ASN A 91 5.18 -9.96 11.70
CA ASN A 91 5.60 -9.15 12.85
C ASN A 91 4.45 -8.41 13.56
N ASN A 92 3.29 -8.32 12.94
CA ASN A 92 2.12 -7.59 13.44
C ASN A 92 0.88 -8.50 13.46
N SER A 93 -0.21 -8.02 14.03
CA SER A 93 -1.45 -8.81 14.12
C SER A 93 -2.30 -8.59 12.87
N GLY A 94 -2.71 -9.69 12.24
CA GLY A 94 -3.66 -9.70 11.13
C GLY A 94 -3.04 -10.21 9.83
N VAL A 95 -3.85 -10.94 9.06
CA VAL A 95 -3.51 -11.50 7.74
C VAL A 95 -4.56 -10.97 6.78
N ASP A 96 -4.16 -10.71 5.54
CA ASP A 96 -5.06 -10.25 4.47
C ASP A 96 -5.75 -8.91 4.79
N LEU A 97 -5.04 -8.02 5.50
CA LEU A 97 -5.55 -6.69 5.88
C LEU A 97 -5.51 -5.67 4.72
N PHE A 98 -4.72 -5.95 3.69
CA PHE A 98 -4.40 -5.00 2.62
C PHE A 98 -4.80 -5.56 1.26
N HIS A 99 -5.36 -4.70 0.42
CA HIS A 99 -5.79 -5.08 -0.91
C HIS A 99 -5.22 -4.12 -1.95
N PHE A 100 -5.05 -4.62 -3.17
CA PHE A 100 -4.58 -3.82 -4.30
C PHE A 100 -5.73 -3.46 -5.24
N ASP A 101 -5.65 -2.29 -5.86
CA ASP A 101 -6.55 -1.83 -6.94
C ASP A 101 -5.75 -1.05 -8.00
N SER A 102 -4.51 -1.45 -8.26
CA SER A 102 -3.63 -0.73 -9.18
C SER A 102 -4.13 -0.79 -10.63
N ASP A 103 -3.71 0.18 -11.43
CA ASP A 103 -3.81 0.13 -12.89
C ASP A 103 -2.47 0.49 -13.54
N GLU A 104 -2.45 0.73 -14.85
CA GLU A 104 -1.22 1.01 -15.61
C GLU A 104 -0.42 2.22 -15.06
N ASP A 105 -1.11 3.24 -14.55
CA ASP A 105 -0.49 4.53 -14.20
C ASP A 105 -0.42 4.78 -12.69
N VAL A 106 -1.17 4.04 -11.88
CA VAL A 106 -1.26 4.22 -10.43
C VAL A 106 -1.09 2.88 -9.72
N PHE A 107 -0.08 2.81 -8.86
CA PHE A 107 -0.02 1.79 -7.82
C PHE A 107 -1.00 2.17 -6.69
N CYS A 108 -1.80 1.21 -6.23
CA CYS A 108 -2.75 1.40 -5.13
C CYS A 108 -2.76 0.22 -4.17
N VAL A 109 -2.54 0.49 -2.89
CA VAL A 109 -2.86 -0.42 -1.77
C VAL A 109 -3.80 0.28 -0.79
N TYR A 110 -4.82 -0.41 -0.32
CA TYR A 110 -5.84 0.17 0.56
C TYR A 110 -6.27 -0.80 1.66
N SER A 111 -6.84 -0.23 2.72
CA SER A 111 -7.33 -1.01 3.87
C SER A 111 -8.35 -0.24 4.69
N GLN A 112 -9.23 -0.98 5.38
CA GLN A 112 -10.09 -0.44 6.44
C GLN A 112 -9.40 -0.36 7.82
N TYR A 113 -8.19 -0.93 7.94
CA TYR A 113 -7.35 -0.89 9.13
C TYR A 113 -6.37 0.28 9.02
N ILE A 114 -6.83 1.46 9.43
CA ILE A 114 -6.17 2.73 9.15
C ILE A 114 -4.76 2.81 9.73
N ASP A 115 -4.59 2.40 10.99
CA ASP A 115 -3.29 2.45 11.65
C ASP A 115 -2.27 1.49 11.01
N ASP A 116 -2.72 0.29 10.63
CA ASP A 116 -1.90 -0.70 9.95
C ASP A 116 -1.46 -0.21 8.56
N LEU A 117 -2.36 0.45 7.81
CA LEU A 117 -2.01 1.06 6.53
C LEU A 117 -0.97 2.20 6.68
N MET A 118 -1.07 3.01 7.73
CA MET A 118 -0.06 4.04 8.00
C MET A 118 1.31 3.43 8.33
N MET A 119 1.32 2.32 9.06
CA MET A 119 2.54 1.58 9.37
C MET A 119 3.14 0.94 8.12
N LEU A 120 2.30 0.30 7.29
CA LEU A 120 2.70 -0.26 6.00
C LEU A 120 3.31 0.83 5.09
N ALA A 121 2.68 2.01 4.98
CA ALA A 121 3.19 3.12 4.18
C ALA A 121 4.61 3.54 4.59
N LYS A 122 4.90 3.54 5.90
CA LYS A 122 6.25 3.84 6.42
C LYS A 122 7.24 2.72 6.11
N MET A 123 6.83 1.46 6.22
CA MET A 123 7.67 0.31 5.87
C MET A 123 8.01 0.31 4.37
N ILE A 124 7.03 0.51 3.48
CA ILE A 124 7.26 0.64 2.05
C ILE A 124 8.25 1.78 1.76
N ARG A 125 8.05 2.94 2.40
CA ARG A 125 8.93 4.09 2.19
C ARG A 125 10.37 3.83 2.68
N ALA A 126 10.52 3.12 3.80
CA ALA A 126 11.80 2.72 4.34
C ALA A 126 12.49 1.67 3.45
N ALA A 127 11.73 0.69 2.92
CA ALA A 127 12.22 -0.29 1.97
C ALA A 127 12.83 0.39 0.73
N CYS A 128 12.16 1.43 0.24
CA CYS A 128 12.62 2.24 -0.88
C CYS A 128 13.91 3.03 -0.58
N ALA A 129 14.43 3.08 0.65
CA ALA A 129 15.65 3.83 0.96
C ALA A 129 16.94 3.08 0.56
N ASP A 130 16.85 1.76 0.37
CA ASP A 130 18.00 0.87 0.14
C ASP A 130 17.69 -0.19 -0.94
N GLU A 131 18.55 -0.28 -1.96
CA GLU A 131 18.36 -1.19 -3.11
C GLU A 131 18.40 -2.67 -2.68
N LYS A 132 19.21 -3.00 -1.66
CA LYS A 132 19.32 -4.38 -1.15
C LYS A 132 18.04 -4.77 -0.42
N THR A 133 17.45 -3.88 0.36
CA THR A 133 16.14 -4.07 0.98
C THR A 133 15.03 -4.20 -0.07
N MET A 134 15.02 -3.38 -1.12
CA MET A 134 14.07 -3.55 -2.24
C MET A 134 14.18 -4.95 -2.87
N ARG A 135 15.40 -5.40 -3.17
CA ARG A 135 15.63 -6.75 -3.71
C ARG A 135 15.15 -7.85 -2.77
N MET A 136 15.37 -7.70 -1.46
CA MET A 136 14.91 -8.67 -0.46
C MET A 136 13.40 -8.87 -0.55
N TYR A 137 12.62 -7.78 -0.52
CA TYR A 137 11.15 -7.87 -0.58
C TYR A 137 10.64 -8.41 -1.93
N LEU A 138 11.28 -8.02 -3.04
CA LEU A 138 10.94 -8.55 -4.37
C LEU A 138 11.17 -10.07 -4.48
N ASN A 139 12.12 -10.63 -3.72
CA ASN A 139 12.36 -12.08 -3.68
C ASN A 139 11.40 -12.78 -2.70
N MET A 140 11.02 -12.14 -1.61
CA MET A 140 10.05 -12.68 -0.65
C MET A 140 8.69 -12.94 -1.31
N SER A 141 8.23 -12.00 -2.14
CA SER A 141 6.98 -12.14 -2.88
C SER A 141 6.97 -13.34 -3.83
N GLU A 142 8.10 -13.67 -4.47
CA GLU A 142 8.20 -14.85 -5.36
C GLU A 142 8.18 -16.17 -4.59
N ALA A 143 8.76 -16.20 -3.39
CA ALA A 143 8.79 -17.41 -2.57
C ALA A 143 7.41 -17.81 -2.03
N ALA A 144 6.47 -16.85 -1.94
CA ALA A 144 5.09 -17.11 -1.53
C ALA A 144 4.21 -17.69 -2.66
N GLU A 145 4.63 -17.56 -3.93
CA GLU A 145 3.91 -18.06 -5.10
C GLU A 145 4.36 -19.46 -5.56
N ALA A 146 5.41 -20.04 -4.95
CA ALA A 146 6.03 -21.33 -5.29
C ALA A 146 5.59 -22.48 -4.38
#